data_AF-Q812C4-F1
#
_entry.id   AF-Q812C4-F1
#
_cell.length_a   1.000
_cell.length_b   1.000
_cell.length_c   1.000
_cell.angle_alpha   90.00
_cell.angle_beta   90.00
_cell.angle_gamma   90.00
#
_symmetry.space_group_name_H-M   'P 1'
#
loop_
_entity.id
_entity.type
_entity.pdbx_description
1 polymer ?
#
loop_
_entity_poly.entity_id
_entity_poly.type
_entity_poly.pdbx_seq_one_letter_code
_entity_poly.pdbx_strand_id
1 'polypeptide(L)'
;FVLDEADEMLSRGFKDQIYDIFQKLNSNTQVVLLSATMPSDVLEVTKKFMRDPIRILVKKEELTLEGIRQFYINVEREEWKLDTLCDLYETLTITQAVIFINTRRKVDWLTEKMHARDFTVSAMHGDMDQKERDVIMR
;
A
#
# COMPACT_ATOMS: atom_id res chain seq x y z
N PHE A 1 12.41 16.77 10.09
CA PHE A 1 12.43 15.35 9.67
C PHE A 1 11.01 14.86 9.63
N VAL A 2 10.58 14.30 8.50
CA VAL A 2 9.19 13.84 8.29
C VAL A 2 9.23 12.35 8.02
N LEU A 3 8.46 11.58 8.81
CA LEU A 3 8.19 10.17 8.60
C LEU A 3 6.77 10.05 8.05
N ASP A 4 6.65 9.68 6.79
CA ASP A 4 5.36 9.38 6.15
C ASP A 4 5.14 7.86 6.10
N GLU A 5 3.89 7.42 6.21
CA GLU A 5 3.52 5.99 6.29
C GLU A 5 4.33 5.22 7.36
N ALA A 6 4.42 5.77 8.57
CA ALA A 6 5.33 5.25 9.60
C ALA A 6 5.01 3.81 10.06
N ASP A 7 3.74 3.40 10.02
CA ASP A 7 3.32 2.02 10.26
C ASP A 7 3.86 1.05 9.20
N GLU A 8 3.77 1.41 7.92
CA GLU A 8 4.36 0.64 6.82
C GLU A 8 5.88 0.59 6.89
N MET A 9 6.54 1.70 7.24
CA MET A 9 8.00 1.70 7.38
C MET A 9 8.48 0.72 8.46
N LEU A 10 7.80 0.69 9.61
CA LEU A 10 8.15 -0.20 10.70
C LEU A 10 7.78 -1.66 10.42
N SER A 11 6.65 -1.92 9.76
CA SER A 11 6.24 -3.28 9.39
C SER A 11 7.19 -3.92 8.37
N ARG A 12 7.78 -3.12 7.48
CA ARG A 12 8.79 -3.55 6.49
C ARG A 12 10.20 -3.73 7.07
N GLY A 13 10.36 -3.52 8.38
CA GLY A 13 11.64 -3.71 9.06
C GLY A 13 12.62 -2.55 8.90
N PHE A 14 12.16 -1.33 8.56
CA PHE A 14 13.04 -0.15 8.46
C PHE A 14 13.39 0.49 9.80
N LYS A 15 13.12 -0.20 10.92
CA LYS A 15 13.35 0.34 12.27
C LYS A 15 14.80 0.77 12.45
N ASP A 16 15.76 -0.08 12.12
CA ASP A 16 17.18 0.19 12.35
C ASP A 16 17.67 1.37 11.49
N GLN A 17 17.25 1.43 10.22
CA GLN A 17 17.58 2.52 9.31
C GLN A 17 17.01 3.86 9.80
N ILE A 18 15.78 3.87 10.32
CA ILE A 18 15.18 5.07 10.92
C ILE A 18 16.01 5.52 12.12
N TYR A 19 16.41 4.60 13.00
CA TYR A 19 17.27 4.91 14.15
C TYR A 19 18.62 5.49 13.72
N ASP A 20 19.27 4.90 12.72
CA ASP A 20 20.55 5.36 12.18
C ASP A 20 20.46 6.77 11.61
N ILE A 21 19.35 7.10 10.93
CA ILE A 21 19.10 8.46 10.43
C ILE A 21 18.93 9.40 11.62
N PHE A 22 18.12 9.06 12.61
CA PHE A 22 17.89 9.89 13.78
C PHE A 22 19.17 10.22 14.55
N GLN A 23 20.11 9.27 14.68
CA GLN A 23 21.39 9.50 15.34
C GLN A 23 22.28 10.52 14.61
N LYS A 24 22.07 10.72 13.30
CA LYS A 24 22.81 11.68 12.47
C LYS A 24 22.15 13.05 12.42
N LEU A 25 20.93 13.18 12.94
CA LEU A 25 20.21 14.45 12.97
C LEU A 25 20.63 15.29 14.17
N ASN A 26 20.57 16.61 14.00
CA ASN A 26 20.76 17.54 15.11
C ASN A 26 19.72 17.28 16.19
N SER A 27 20.12 17.42 17.46
CA SER A 27 19.22 17.20 18.60
C SER A 27 17.97 18.08 18.53
N ASN A 28 18.04 19.29 17.98
CA ASN A 28 16.89 20.20 17.88
C ASN A 28 16.03 20.01 16.62
N THR A 29 16.18 18.89 15.92
CA THR A 29 15.38 18.61 14.72
C THR A 29 13.92 18.39 15.10
N GLN A 30 13.01 19.17 14.50
CA GLN A 30 11.58 18.91 14.59
C GLN A 30 11.23 17.61 13.84
N VAL A 31 10.47 16.75 14.50
CA VAL A 31 10.01 15.48 13.94
C VAL A 31 8.51 15.56 13.70
N VAL A 32 8.09 15.18 12.50
CA VAL A 32 6.69 15.03 12.11
C VAL A 32 6.49 13.57 11.72
N LEU A 33 5.45 12.93 12.26
CA LEU A 33 5.10 11.54 11.97
C LEU A 33 3.67 11.50 11.45
N LEU A 34 3.50 10.89 10.29
CA LEU A 34 2.24 10.66 9.59
C LEU A 34 2.07 9.14 9.45
N SER A 35 0.90 8.63 9.81
CA SER A 35 0.63 7.19 9.82
C SER A 35 -0.88 6.96 9.76
N ALA A 36 -1.31 5.97 8.97
CA ALA A 36 -2.72 5.61 8.88
C ALA A 36 -3.16 4.85 10.14
N THR A 37 -2.28 4.02 10.67
CA THR A 37 -2.51 3.27 11.90
C THR A 37 -1.47 3.61 12.97
N MET A 38 -1.79 3.37 14.25
CA MET A 38 -0.91 3.65 15.39
C MET A 38 -0.66 2.38 16.23
N PRO A 39 0.05 1.37 15.68
CA PRO A 39 0.47 0.20 16.44
C PRO A 39 1.49 0.57 17.53
N SER A 40 1.78 -0.36 18.44
CA SER A 40 2.73 -0.16 19.55
C SER A 40 4.10 0.33 19.09
N ASP A 41 4.58 -0.15 17.94
CA ASP A 41 5.91 0.17 17.42
C ASP A 41 6.00 1.63 16.96
N VAL A 42 4.96 2.15 16.30
CA VAL A 42 4.87 3.57 15.92
C VAL A 42 4.82 4.44 17.17
N LEU A 43 4.04 4.03 18.18
CA LEU A 43 3.98 4.72 19.47
C LEU A 43 5.35 4.74 20.18
N GLU A 44 6.14 3.67 20.08
CA GLU A 44 7.49 3.62 20.61
C GLU A 44 8.41 4.66 19.95
N VAL A 45 8.35 4.78 18.62
CA VAL A 45 9.09 5.78 17.84
C VAL A 45 8.69 7.19 18.27
N THR A 46 7.39 7.49 18.38
CA THR A 46 6.95 8.84 18.82
C THR A 46 7.48 9.20 20.22
N LYS A 47 7.53 8.24 21.15
CA LYS A 47 8.02 8.47 22.53
C LYS A 47 9.53 8.69 22.59
N LYS A 48 10.30 8.03 21.73
CA LYS A 48 11.77 8.12 21.72
C LYS A 48 12.29 9.34 20.97
N PHE A 49 11.65 9.71 19.86
CA PHE A 49 12.21 10.69 18.92
C PHE A 49 11.49 12.03 18.89
N MET A 50 10.29 12.14 19.48
CA MET A 50 9.55 13.39 19.52
C MET A 50 9.57 13.99 20.93
N ARG A 51 9.60 15.33 21.01
CA ARG A 51 9.56 16.09 22.27
C ARG A 51 8.21 16.77 22.36
N ASP A 52 7.41 16.36 23.34
CA ASP A 52 6.06 16.90 23.58
C ASP A 52 5.22 17.07 22.28
N PRO A 53 4.97 15.99 21.52
CA PRO A 53 4.32 16.10 20.22
C PRO A 53 2.84 16.43 20.36
N ILE A 54 2.37 17.38 19.56
CA ILE A 54 0.93 17.58 19.33
C ILE A 54 0.38 16.34 18.63
N ARG A 55 -0.69 15.77 19.18
CA ARG A 55 -1.32 14.56 18.65
C ARG A 55 -2.64 14.92 17.97
N ILE A 56 -2.69 14.72 16.67
CA ILE A 56 -3.92 14.82 15.88
C ILE A 56 -4.32 13.38 15.53
N LEU A 57 -5.30 12.84 16.25
CA LEU A 57 -5.76 11.46 16.09
C LEU A 57 -7.18 11.48 15.54
N VAL A 58 -7.41 10.71 14.49
CA VAL A 58 -8.77 10.43 14.01
C VAL A 58 -9.37 9.36 14.93
N LYS A 59 -10.56 9.62 15.48
CA LYS A 59 -11.27 8.62 16.30
C LYS A 59 -11.53 7.40 15.43
N LYS A 60 -11.27 6.22 16.01
CA LYS A 60 -11.58 4.92 15.44
C LYS A 60 -13.09 4.68 15.52
N GLU A 61 -13.88 5.50 14.83
CA GLU A 61 -15.12 4.98 14.25
C GLU A 61 -14.66 3.91 13.25
N GLU A 62 -15.36 2.78 13.20
CA GLU A 62 -14.91 1.61 12.42
C GLU A 62 -14.35 2.08 11.07
N LEU A 63 -13.16 1.62 10.70
CA LEU A 63 -12.55 1.85 9.38
C LEU A 63 -13.38 1.21 8.25
N THR A 64 -14.70 1.13 8.41
CA THR A 64 -15.60 1.17 7.28
C THR A 64 -15.42 2.54 6.66
N LEU A 65 -14.64 2.58 5.58
CA LEU A 65 -14.56 3.72 4.68
C LEU A 65 -16.00 4.06 4.27
N GLU A 66 -16.64 5.01 4.96
CA GLU A 66 -18.00 5.45 4.67
C GLU A 66 -18.02 5.97 3.23
N GLY A 67 -18.46 5.11 2.31
CA GLY A 67 -18.38 5.38 0.86
C GLY A 67 -17.82 4.21 0.02
N ILE A 68 -17.08 3.28 0.62
CA ILE A 68 -16.58 2.09 -0.07
C ILE A 68 -17.43 0.87 0.31
N ARG A 69 -18.17 0.37 -0.68
CA ARG A 69 -18.90 -0.89 -0.56
C ARG A 69 -17.93 -2.05 -0.74
N GLN A 70 -17.84 -2.90 0.28
CA GLN A 70 -16.92 -4.03 0.30
C GLN A 70 -17.68 -5.32 -0.02
N PHE A 71 -17.17 -6.10 -0.96
CA PHE A 71 -17.74 -7.38 -1.39
C PHE A 71 -16.64 -8.44 -1.46
N TYR A 72 -17.03 -9.71 -1.42
CA TYR A 72 -16.14 -10.83 -1.68
C TYR A 72 -16.82 -11.85 -2.60
N ILE A 73 -16.00 -12.57 -3.38
CA ILE A 73 -16.45 -13.69 -4.21
C ILE A 73 -15.64 -14.91 -3.80
N ASN A 74 -16.33 -15.97 -3.37
CA ASN A 74 -15.69 -17.25 -3.07
C ASN A 74 -15.53 -18.06 -4.36
N VAL A 75 -14.33 -18.05 -4.92
CA VAL A 75 -14.01 -18.73 -6.19
C VAL A 75 -13.70 -20.23 -6.04
N GLU A 76 -13.72 -20.79 -4.82
CA GLU A 76 -13.36 -22.18 -4.45
C GLU A 76 -11.94 -22.64 -4.83
N ARG A 77 -11.50 -22.40 -6.07
CA ARG A 77 -10.21 -22.77 -6.64
C ARG A 77 -9.48 -21.56 -7.20
N GLU A 78 -8.15 -21.63 -7.19
CA GLU A 78 -7.30 -20.51 -7.61
C GLU A 78 -7.42 -20.24 -9.12
N GLU A 79 -7.54 -21.30 -9.92
CA GLU A 79 -7.68 -21.21 -11.38
C GLU A 79 -8.95 -20.47 -11.82
N TRP A 80 -10.01 -20.48 -11.01
CA TRP A 80 -11.29 -19.83 -11.33
C TRP A 80 -11.27 -18.31 -11.12
N LYS A 81 -10.23 -17.76 -10.47
CA LYS A 81 -10.11 -16.31 -10.26
C LYS A 81 -9.98 -15.54 -11.55
N LEU A 82 -9.24 -16.07 -12.53
CA LEU A 82 -9.03 -15.38 -13.80
C LEU A 82 -10.35 -15.24 -14.57
N ASP A 83 -11.11 -16.32 -14.66
CA ASP A 83 -12.39 -16.32 -15.37
C ASP A 83 -13.42 -15.44 -14.63
N THR A 84 -13.50 -15.57 -13.30
CA THR A 84 -14.36 -14.70 -12.48
C THR A 84 -13.99 -13.21 -12.65
N LEU A 85 -12.70 -12.88 -12.73
CA LEU A 85 -12.25 -11.51 -12.95
C LEU A 85 -12.69 -10.99 -14.33
N CYS A 86 -12.54 -11.81 -15.38
CA CYS A 86 -12.99 -11.43 -16.72
C CYS A 86 -14.51 -11.22 -16.76
N ASP A 87 -15.29 -12.10 -16.13
CA ASP A 87 -16.75 -11.96 -16.04
C ASP A 87 -17.17 -10.64 -15.36
N LEU A 88 -16.42 -10.20 -14.35
CA LEU A 88 -16.64 -8.90 -13.70
C LEU A 88 -16.41 -7.73 -14.67
N TYR A 89 -15.37 -7.79 -15.50
CA TYR A 89 -15.09 -6.76 -16.50
C TYR A 89 -16.12 -6.74 -17.64
N GLU A 90 -16.72 -7.88 -18.00
CA GLU A 90 -17.77 -7.95 -19.01
C GLU A 90 -19.13 -7.46 -18.48
N THR A 91 -19.42 -7.74 -17.21
CA THR A 91 -20.71 -7.42 -16.59
C THR A 91 -20.78 -5.98 -16.07
N LEU A 92 -19.66 -5.42 -15.63
CA LEU A 92 -19.61 -4.10 -14.99
C LEU A 92 -18.98 -3.06 -15.91
N THR A 93 -19.58 -1.88 -15.96
CA THR A 93 -18.96 -0.73 -16.63
C THR A 93 -17.90 -0.12 -15.70
N ILE A 94 -16.65 -0.56 -15.86
CA ILE A 94 -15.51 -0.12 -15.05
C ILE A 94 -14.74 0.95 -15.82
N THR A 95 -14.52 2.13 -15.21
CA THR A 95 -13.65 3.17 -15.79
C THR A 95 -12.19 2.84 -15.57
N GLN A 96 -11.80 2.67 -14.30
CA GLN A 96 -10.47 2.30 -13.85
C GLN A 96 -10.59 1.39 -12.63
N ALA A 97 -9.70 0.40 -12.53
CA ALA A 97 -9.62 -0.50 -11.39
C ALA A 97 -8.16 -0.81 -11.06
N VAL A 98 -7.89 -1.04 -9.79
CA VAL A 98 -6.57 -1.48 -9.29
C VAL A 98 -6.74 -2.90 -8.74
N ILE A 99 -5.90 -3.82 -9.22
CA ILE A 99 -5.91 -5.23 -8.81
C ILE A 99 -4.63 -5.53 -8.03
N PHE A 100 -4.78 -5.86 -6.75
CA PHE A 100 -3.65 -6.21 -5.89
C PHE A 100 -3.37 -7.72 -5.93
N ILE A 101 -2.09 -8.06 -6.06
CA ILE A 101 -1.62 -9.45 -6.11
C ILE A 101 -0.37 -9.60 -5.23
N ASN A 102 -0.31 -10.69 -4.47
CA ASN A 102 0.73 -10.88 -3.46
C ASN A 102 2.14 -11.10 -4.03
N THR A 103 2.28 -11.65 -5.24
CA THR A 103 3.60 -12.02 -5.79
C THR A 103 3.83 -11.43 -7.16
N ARG A 104 5.07 -10.98 -7.39
CA ARG A 104 5.53 -10.35 -8.64
C ARG A 104 5.29 -11.25 -9.84
N ARG A 105 5.72 -12.52 -9.75
CA ARG A 105 5.50 -13.54 -10.79
C ARG A 105 4.04 -13.67 -11.20
N LYS A 106 3.11 -13.46 -10.26
CA LYS A 106 1.68 -13.57 -10.53
C LYS A 106 1.09 -12.29 -11.12
N VAL A 107 1.67 -11.13 -10.83
CA VAL A 107 1.40 -9.88 -11.56
C VAL A 107 1.74 -10.05 -13.04
N ASP A 108 2.93 -10.55 -13.34
CA ASP A 108 3.37 -10.75 -14.74
C ASP A 108 2.45 -11.76 -15.45
N TRP A 109 2.18 -12.90 -14.80
CA TRP A 109 1.29 -13.92 -15.33
C TRP A 109 -0.13 -13.39 -15.58
N LEU A 110 -0.71 -12.64 -14.65
CA LEU A 110 -2.07 -12.11 -14.83
C LEU A 110 -2.09 -11.09 -15.98
N THR A 111 -1.08 -10.23 -16.06
CA THR A 111 -0.95 -9.21 -17.11
C THR A 111 -0.91 -9.85 -18.49
N GLU A 112 -0.09 -10.90 -18.66
CA GLU A 112 -0.04 -11.67 -19.91
C GLU A 112 -1.40 -12.30 -20.26
N LYS A 113 -2.08 -12.91 -19.28
CA LYS A 113 -3.39 -13.55 -19.48
C LYS A 113 -4.49 -12.56 -19.83
N MET A 114 -4.48 -11.38 -19.22
CA MET A 114 -5.46 -10.33 -19.52
C MET A 114 -5.19 -9.71 -20.89
N HIS A 115 -3.93 -9.46 -21.26
CA HIS A 115 -3.59 -9.01 -22.61
C HIS A 115 -3.98 -10.01 -23.71
N ALA A 116 -3.81 -11.32 -23.45
CA ALA A 116 -4.23 -12.36 -24.38
C ALA A 116 -5.76 -12.44 -24.58
N ARG A 117 -6.54 -11.78 -23.71
CA ARG A 117 -8.00 -11.62 -23.80
C ARG A 117 -8.39 -10.20 -24.22
N ASP A 118 -7.48 -9.46 -24.85
CA ASP A 118 -7.67 -8.10 -25.36
C ASP A 118 -7.98 -7.02 -24.30
N PHE A 119 -7.69 -7.28 -23.02
CA PHE A 119 -7.77 -6.25 -21.99
C PHE A 119 -6.55 -5.33 -22.03
N THR A 120 -6.81 -4.03 -21.90
CA THR A 120 -5.76 -3.02 -21.71
C THR A 120 -5.45 -2.92 -20.22
N VAL A 121 -4.34 -3.55 -19.80
CA VAL A 121 -3.86 -3.54 -18.42
C VAL A 121 -2.44 -3.00 -18.35
N SER A 122 -2.05 -2.50 -17.18
CA SER A 122 -0.67 -2.12 -16.88
C SER A 122 -0.30 -2.73 -15.54
N ALA A 123 0.91 -3.27 -15.43
CA ALA A 123 1.40 -3.95 -14.24
C ALA A 123 2.47 -3.13 -13.54
N MET A 124 2.48 -3.17 -12.20
CA MET A 124 3.53 -2.54 -11.41
C MET A 124 4.00 -3.48 -10.31
N HIS A 125 5.32 -3.69 -10.20
CA HIS A 125 5.91 -4.44 -9.11
C HIS A 125 7.29 -3.92 -8.70
N GLY A 126 7.75 -4.36 -7.52
CA GLY A 126 8.96 -3.87 -6.85
C GLY A 126 10.31 -4.17 -7.52
N ASP A 127 10.35 -4.89 -8.65
CA ASP A 127 11.58 -5.13 -9.43
C ASP A 127 11.66 -4.27 -10.71
N MET A 128 10.59 -3.59 -11.08
CA MET A 128 10.61 -2.72 -12.27
C MET A 128 11.51 -1.52 -12.05
N ASP A 129 12.11 -1.01 -13.12
CA ASP A 129 12.91 0.21 -13.03
C ASP A 129 12.01 1.39 -12.63
N GLN A 130 12.56 2.32 -11.85
CA GLN A 130 11.78 3.47 -11.38
C GLN A 130 11.18 4.28 -12.55
N LYS A 131 11.93 4.39 -13.66
CA LYS A 131 11.45 5.06 -14.87
C LYS A 131 10.22 4.39 -15.47
N GLU A 132 10.16 3.06 -15.45
CA GLU A 132 9.01 2.32 -15.95
C GLU A 132 7.80 2.53 -15.05
N ARG A 133 8.00 2.52 -13.71
CA ARG A 133 6.93 2.81 -12.75
C ARG A 133 6.35 4.21 -12.92
N ASP A 134 7.21 5.20 -13.13
CA ASP A 134 6.79 6.59 -13.32
C ASP A 134 5.97 6.78 -14.60
N VAL A 135 6.24 5.99 -15.65
CA VAL A 135 5.44 5.98 -16.89
C VAL A 135 4.08 5.35 -16.67
N ILE A 136 4.00 4.28 -15.86
CA ILE A 136 2.75 3.56 -15.58
C ILE A 136 1.80 4.35 -14.67
N MET A 137 2.33 5.20 -13.79
CA MET A 137 1.52 6.08 -12.93
C MET A 137 1.04 7.38 -13.60
N ARG A 138 1.52 7.69 -14.82
CA ARG A 138 1.11 8.89 -15.56
C ARG A 138 -0.15 8.66 -16.37
#